data_AF-A0A945EDT6-F1
#
_entry.id   AF-A0A945EDT6-F1
#
_cell.length_a   1.000
_cell.length_b   1.000
_cell.length_c   1.000
_cell.angle_alpha   90.00
_cell.angle_beta   90.00
_cell.angle_gamma   90.00
#
_symmetry.space_group_name_H-M   'P 1'
#
loop_
_entity.id
_entity.type
_entity.pdbx_description
1 polymer ?
#
loop_
_entity_poly.entity_id
_entity_poly.type
_entity_poly.pdbx_seq_one_letter_code
_entity_poly.pdbx_strand_id
1 'polypeptide(L)'
;MTKTKFSLFSKLKNTKGAVGFINNFRILIFCLLLTSLLSYLVVVNDVNTKGYEIAKMQMAIQELKEEHRDLQSRATLLQSLPRIKEISSAQLNMVLADNFDYVLPKGPVAKKD
;
A
#
# COMPACT_ATOMS: atom_id res chain seq x y z
N MET A 1 67.96 18.52 54.63
CA MET A 1 68.01 17.73 53.39
C MET A 1 66.58 17.45 52.90
N THR A 2 65.86 18.41 52.31
CA THR A 2 64.42 18.24 51.96
C THR A 2 63.88 19.17 50.84
N LYS A 3 64.73 19.70 49.93
CA LYS A 3 64.25 20.64 48.88
C LYS A 3 64.11 20.05 47.46
N THR A 4 64.44 18.78 47.25
CA THR A 4 64.48 18.17 45.91
C THR A 4 63.16 17.54 45.44
N LYS A 5 62.15 17.39 46.30
CA LYS A 5 60.87 16.74 45.92
C LYS A 5 59.79 17.69 45.40
N PHE A 6 59.95 19.01 45.56
CA PHE A 6 58.92 19.99 45.17
C PHE A 6 59.05 20.49 43.72
N SER A 7 60.21 20.29 43.07
CA SER A 7 60.45 20.73 41.68
C SER A 7 59.97 19.74 40.61
N LEU A 8 59.49 18.55 40.99
CA LEU A 8 59.02 17.53 40.05
C LEU A 8 57.56 17.68 39.61
N PHE A 9 56.74 18.47 40.32
CA PHE A 9 55.31 18.61 40.02
C PHE A 9 54.94 19.82 39.14
N SER A 10 55.91 20.66 38.75
CA SER A 10 55.63 21.86 37.94
C SER A 10 55.63 21.63 36.42
N LYS A 11 55.86 20.39 35.96
CA LYS A 11 56.05 20.07 34.52
C LYS A 11 54.82 19.48 33.82
N LEU A 12 53.61 19.80 34.28
CA LEU A 12 52.34 19.28 33.74
C LEU A 12 51.46 20.36 33.07
N LYS A 13 52.06 21.36 32.43
CA LYS A 13 51.29 22.39 31.70
C LYS A 13 51.75 22.54 30.26
N ASN A 14 51.46 21.52 29.46
CA ASN A 14 51.29 21.70 28.01
C ASN A 14 49.83 21.47 27.63
N THR A 15 48.95 22.35 28.13
CA THR A 15 47.50 22.30 27.94
C THR A 15 47.05 22.94 26.62
N LYS A 16 47.99 23.42 25.78
CA LYS A 16 47.66 24.03 24.47
C LYS A 16 47.10 23.00 23.48
N GLY A 17 47.58 21.75 23.53
CA GLY A 17 47.08 20.66 22.67
C GLY A 17 45.67 20.16 23.06
N ALA A 18 45.36 20.11 24.35
CA ALA A 18 44.06 19.63 24.84
C ALA A 18 42.90 20.60 24.52
N VAL A 19 43.15 21.91 24.58
CA VAL A 19 42.14 22.93 24.23
C VAL A 19 41.84 22.94 22.73
N GLY A 20 42.88 22.76 21.89
CA GLY A 20 42.69 22.60 20.44
C GLY A 20 41.93 21.33 20.07
N PHE A 21 42.20 20.22 20.76
CA PHE A 21 41.49 18.95 20.55
C PHE A 21 40.01 19.05 20.93
N ILE A 22 39.67 19.67 22.07
CA ILE A 22 38.28 19.89 22.49
C ILE A 22 37.53 20.77 21.47
N ASN A 23 38.17 21.82 20.94
CA ASN A 23 37.53 22.72 20.00
C ASN A 23 37.26 22.03 18.66
N ASN A 24 38.22 21.25 18.15
CA ASN A 24 38.05 20.45 16.95
C ASN A 24 36.98 19.37 17.11
N PHE A 25 36.88 18.74 18.28
CA PHE A 25 35.86 17.74 18.57
C PHE A 25 34.44 18.32 18.60
N ARG A 26 34.27 19.53 19.15
CA ARG A 26 32.99 20.25 19.14
C ARG A 26 32.54 20.60 17.71
N ILE A 27 33.47 21.04 16.87
CA ILE A 27 33.19 21.35 15.45
C ILE A 27 32.78 20.08 14.69
N LEU A 28 33.47 18.96 14.95
CA LEU A 28 33.14 17.67 14.33
C LEU A 28 31.73 17.21 14.70
N ILE A 29 31.38 17.26 15.99
CA ILE A 29 30.02 16.93 16.47
C ILE A 29 28.97 17.84 15.83
N PHE A 30 29.25 19.14 15.72
CA PHE A 30 28.32 20.08 15.11
C PHE A 30 28.10 19.79 13.62
N CYS A 31 29.17 19.50 12.87
CA CYS A 31 29.05 19.05 11.49
C CYS A 31 28.26 17.75 11.36
N LEU A 32 28.46 16.78 12.25
CA LEU A 32 27.78 15.49 12.22
C LEU A 32 26.28 15.63 12.52
N LEU A 33 25.91 16.51 13.46
CA LEU A 33 24.51 16.88 13.71
C LEU A 33 23.87 17.56 12.49
N LEU A 34 24.60 18.47 11.84
CA LEU A 34 24.10 19.20 10.67
C LEU A 34 23.88 18.25 9.48
N THR A 35 24.84 17.35 9.20
CA THR A 35 24.70 16.37 8.11
C THR A 35 23.62 15.35 8.41
N SER A 36 23.46 14.92 9.67
CA SER A 36 22.38 14.05 10.09
C SER A 36 21.01 14.70 9.88
N LEU A 37 20.86 15.98 10.23
CA LEU A 37 19.60 16.72 10.04
C LEU A 37 19.26 16.87 8.55
N LEU A 38 20.25 17.20 7.72
CA LEU A 38 20.08 17.35 6.28
C LEU A 38 19.75 16.01 5.61
N SER A 39 20.44 14.94 6.02
CA SER A 39 20.16 13.59 5.54
C SER A 39 18.76 13.11 5.95
N TYR A 40 18.35 13.38 7.19
CA TYR A 40 17.00 13.06 7.65
C TYR A 40 15.92 13.77 6.81
N LEU A 41 16.11 15.06 6.50
CA LEU A 41 15.18 15.81 5.66
C LEU A 41 15.09 15.23 4.24
N VAL A 42 16.22 14.84 3.65
CA VAL A 42 16.25 14.21 2.31
C VAL A 42 15.55 12.86 2.34
N VAL A 43 15.84 12.01 3.33
CA VAL A 43 15.21 10.69 3.46
C VAL A 43 13.70 10.81 3.69
N VAL A 44 13.27 11.70 4.59
CA VAL A 44 11.84 11.91 4.85
C VAL A 44 11.12 12.47 3.63
N ASN A 45 11.72 13.42 2.92
CA ASN A 45 11.16 13.93 1.68
C ASN A 45 11.09 12.84 0.61
N ASP A 46 12.16 12.08 0.41
CA ASP A 46 12.20 10.98 -0.57
C ASP A 46 11.19 9.88 -0.24
N VAL A 47 11.08 9.48 1.04
CA VAL A 47 10.07 8.53 1.55
C VAL A 47 8.66 9.05 1.33
N ASN A 48 8.40 10.34 1.53
CA ASN A 48 7.09 10.93 1.24
C ASN A 48 6.76 10.90 -0.25
N THR A 49 7.72 11.17 -1.14
CA THR A 49 7.54 11.02 -2.60
C THR A 49 7.31 9.56 -3.01
N LYS A 50 8.08 8.62 -2.46
CA LYS A 50 7.91 7.18 -2.73
C LYS A 50 6.59 6.65 -2.19
N GLY A 51 6.15 7.13 -1.03
CA GLY A 51 4.83 6.81 -0.48
C GLY A 51 3.69 7.25 -1.39
N TYR A 52 3.81 8.45 -2.00
CA TYR A 52 2.86 8.93 -3.00
C TYR A 52 2.87 8.07 -4.27
N GLU A 53 4.04 7.68 -4.74
CA GLU A 53 4.19 6.82 -5.91
C GLU A 53 3.60 5.42 -5.67
N ILE A 54 3.83 4.84 -4.49
CA ILE A 54 3.23 3.57 -4.07
C ILE A 54 1.70 3.68 -3.96
N ALA A 55 1.18 4.78 -3.39
CA ALA A 55 -0.26 5.02 -3.31
C ALA A 55 -0.89 5.13 -4.71
N LYS A 56 -0.23 5.83 -5.64
CA LYS A 56 -0.66 5.94 -7.03
C LYS A 56 -0.65 4.58 -7.74
N MET A 57 0.38 3.77 -7.54
CA MET A 57 0.45 2.41 -8.08
C MET A 57 -0.66 1.51 -7.52
N GLN A 58 -0.95 1.60 -6.21
CA GLN A 58 -2.06 0.86 -5.60
C GLN A 58 -3.43 1.28 -6.16
N MET A 59 -3.67 2.57 -6.36
CA MET A 59 -4.89 3.06 -6.99
C MET A 59 -5.06 2.50 -8.42
N ALA A 60 -3.99 2.52 -9.22
CA ALA A 60 -4.02 1.97 -10.58
C ALA A 60 -4.32 0.46 -10.60
N ILE A 61 -3.75 -0.31 -9.66
CA ILE A 61 -4.05 -1.74 -9.52
C ILE A 61 -5.52 -1.97 -9.15
N GLN A 62 -6.06 -1.13 -8.27
CA GLN A 62 -7.44 -1.24 -7.81
C GLN A 62 -8.44 -0.92 -8.92
N GLU A 63 -8.18 0.15 -9.68
CA GLU A 63 -8.97 0.52 -10.87
C GLU A 63 -8.96 -0.59 -11.92
N LEU A 64 -7.77 -1.12 -12.24
CA LEU A 64 -7.64 -2.19 -13.23
C LEU A 64 -8.35 -3.49 -12.80
N LYS A 65 -8.36 -3.78 -11.50
CA LYS A 65 -9.08 -4.92 -10.92
C LYS A 65 -10.60 -4.74 -10.99
N GLU A 66 -11.08 -3.53 -10.74
CA GLU A 66 -12.51 -3.20 -10.90
C GLU A 66 -12.94 -3.32 -12.36
N GLU A 67 -12.15 -2.78 -13.28
CA GLU A 67 -12.42 -2.88 -14.72
C GLU A 67 -12.44 -4.34 -15.20
N HIS A 68 -11.48 -5.15 -14.76
CA HIS A 68 -11.47 -6.59 -15.06
C HIS A 68 -12.71 -7.30 -14.53
N ARG A 69 -13.16 -6.97 -13.31
CA ARG A 69 -14.36 -7.57 -12.71
C ARG A 69 -15.63 -7.18 -13.48
N ASP A 70 -15.73 -5.92 -13.92
CA ASP A 70 -16.85 -5.46 -14.75
C ASP A 70 -16.86 -6.19 -16.11
N LEU A 71 -15.70 -6.27 -16.77
CA LEU A 71 -15.54 -7.01 -18.03
C LEU A 71 -15.90 -8.49 -17.88
N GLN A 72 -15.46 -9.13 -16.80
CA GLN A 72 -15.76 -10.54 -16.53
C GLN A 72 -17.25 -10.75 -16.26
N SER A 73 -17.91 -9.82 -15.56
CA SER A 73 -19.36 -9.87 -15.34
C SER A 73 -20.11 -9.76 -16.65
N ARG A 74 -19.74 -8.80 -17.51
CA ARG A 74 -20.34 -8.62 -18.85
C ARG A 74 -20.11 -9.83 -19.74
N ALA A 75 -18.90 -10.39 -19.76
CA ALA A 75 -18.58 -11.59 -20.52
C ALA A 75 -19.41 -12.80 -20.02
N THR A 76 -19.58 -12.93 -18.71
CA THR A 76 -20.41 -13.97 -18.10
C THR A 76 -21.88 -13.81 -18.46
N LEU A 77 -22.41 -12.59 -18.46
CA LEU A 77 -23.78 -12.28 -18.93
C LEU A 77 -23.95 -12.61 -20.41
N LEU A 78 -22.95 -12.34 -21.23
CA LEU A 78 -22.99 -12.66 -22.65
C LEU A 78 -22.94 -14.17 -22.89
N GLN A 79 -22.18 -14.90 -22.08
CA GLN A 79 -22.06 -16.37 -22.14
C GLN A 79 -23.23 -17.11 -21.46
N SER A 80 -23.97 -16.47 -20.55
CA SER A 80 -25.10 -17.10 -19.89
C SER A 80 -26.28 -17.34 -20.85
N LEU A 81 -26.49 -16.45 -21.82
CA LEU A 81 -27.53 -16.62 -22.86
C LEU A 81 -27.34 -17.89 -23.71
N PRO A 82 -26.18 -18.14 -24.36
CA PRO A 82 -25.96 -19.38 -25.08
C PRO A 82 -25.94 -20.60 -24.13
N ARG A 83 -25.42 -20.46 -22.91
CA ARG A 83 -25.45 -21.54 -21.91
C ARG A 83 -26.89 -21.94 -21.52
N ILE A 84 -27.78 -20.98 -21.30
CA ILE A 84 -29.19 -21.27 -21.01
C ILE A 84 -29.85 -21.92 -22.22
N LYS A 85 -29.53 -21.49 -23.44
CA LYS A 85 -30.03 -22.10 -24.67
C LYS A 85 -29.58 -23.56 -24.81
N GLU A 86 -28.30 -23.84 -24.56
CA GLU A 86 -27.75 -25.19 -24.60
C GLU A 86 -28.34 -26.10 -23.51
N ILE A 87 -28.45 -25.63 -22.27
CA ILE A 87 -29.05 -26.42 -21.17
C ILE A 87 -30.54 -26.68 -21.43
N SER A 88 -31.26 -25.66 -21.92
CA SER A 88 -32.69 -25.78 -22.26
C SER A 88 -32.95 -26.80 -23.37
N SER A 89 -32.09 -26.80 -24.40
CA SER A 89 -32.22 -27.72 -25.53
C SER A 89 -31.69 -29.13 -25.22
N ALA A 90 -30.58 -29.26 -24.48
CA ALA A 90 -29.92 -30.54 -24.27
C ALA A 90 -30.40 -31.30 -23.02
N GLN A 91 -30.78 -30.61 -21.93
CA GLN A 91 -31.17 -31.26 -20.67
C GLN A 91 -32.67 -31.23 -20.40
N LEU A 92 -33.37 -30.16 -20.82
CA LEU A 92 -34.81 -30.02 -20.56
C LEU A 92 -35.70 -30.41 -21.74
N ASN A 93 -35.13 -30.77 -22.90
CA ASN A 93 -35.87 -31.16 -24.10
C ASN A 93 -37.00 -30.15 -24.44
N MET A 94 -36.74 -28.85 -24.22
CA MET A 94 -37.71 -27.81 -24.49
C MET A 94 -37.84 -27.60 -26.00
N VAL A 95 -38.94 -28.09 -26.56
CA VAL A 95 -39.38 -27.82 -27.93
C VAL A 95 -40.17 -26.51 -27.95
N LEU A 96 -40.06 -25.73 -29.03
CA LEU A 96 -40.88 -24.54 -29.22
C LEU A 96 -42.36 -24.92 -29.09
N ALA A 97 -43.07 -24.33 -28.12
CA ALA A 97 -44.49 -24.60 -27.92
C ALA A 97 -45.28 -23.99 -29.08
N ASP A 98 -45.68 -24.84 -30.03
CA ASP A 98 -46.44 -24.43 -31.22
C ASP A 98 -47.95 -24.29 -30.93
N ASN A 99 -48.42 -24.84 -29.80
CA ASN A 99 -49.81 -24.78 -29.37
C ASN A 99 -49.90 -24.53 -27.86
N PHE A 100 -50.51 -23.41 -27.48
CA PHE A 100 -50.83 -23.07 -26.10
C PHE A 100 -52.30 -23.39 -25.85
N ASP A 101 -52.58 -24.41 -25.06
CA ASP A 101 -53.94 -24.65 -24.58
C ASP A 101 -54.12 -23.93 -23.24
N TYR A 102 -54.86 -22.82 -23.28
CA TYR A 102 -55.20 -22.07 -22.08
C TYR A 102 -56.33 -22.79 -21.36
N VAL A 103 -56.00 -23.42 -20.23
CA VAL A 103 -56.99 -24.03 -19.37
C VAL A 103 -57.86 -22.94 -18.76
N LEU A 104 -59.02 -22.69 -19.36
CA LEU A 104 -60.04 -21.83 -18.80
C LEU A 104 -60.57 -22.49 -17.51
N PRO A 105 -60.45 -21.84 -16.35
CA PRO A 105 -60.90 -22.42 -15.09
C PRO A 105 -62.42 -22.60 -15.15
N LYS A 106 -62.89 -23.86 -15.23
CA LYS A 106 -64.30 -24.22 -15.06
C LYS A 106 -64.65 -24.18 -13.57
N GLY A 107 -64.76 -22.99 -13.01
CA GLY A 107 -65.27 -22.78 -11.65
C GLY A 107 -64.77 -21.49 -11.01
N PRO A 108 -65.56 -20.89 -10.09
CA PRO A 108 -65.11 -19.71 -9.34
C PRO A 108 -63.94 -20.10 -8.44
N VAL A 109 -62.74 -19.62 -8.78
CA VAL A 109 -61.56 -19.73 -7.92
C VAL A 109 -61.66 -18.66 -6.82
N ALA A 110 -61.65 -19.10 -5.57
CA ALA A 110 -61.71 -18.21 -4.42
C ALA A 110 -60.45 -17.33 -4.39
N LYS A 111 -60.64 -16.00 -4.31
CA LYS A 111 -59.56 -15.10 -3.91
C LYS A 111 -59.35 -15.30 -2.42
N LYS A 112 -58.12 -15.67 -2.05
CA LYS A 112 -57.70 -15.72 -0.65
C LYS A 112 -57.17 -14.33 -0.30
N ASP A 113 -57.98 -13.57 0.44
CA ASP A 113 -57.55 -12.38 1.16
C ASP A 113 -56.58 -12.78 2.30
#